data_AF-A0A6L3Y1J6-F1
#
_entry.id   AF-A0A6L3Y1J6-F1
#
_cell.length_a   1.000
_cell.length_b   1.000
_cell.length_c   1.000
_cell.angle_alpha   90.00
_cell.angle_beta   90.00
_cell.angle_gamma   90.00
#
_symmetry.space_group_name_H-M   'P 1'
#
loop_
_entity.id
_entity.type
_entity.pdbx_description
1 polymer ?
#
loop_
_entity_poly.entity_id
_entity_poly.type
_entity_poly.pdbx_seq_one_letter_code
_entity_poly.pdbx_strand_id
1 'polypeptide(L)' 'GNPGRSTGPHLHYEVWVNQQAVNPLTAKLPRTEGLTGKDRKDYLAQVKEVMPQLRFD' A
#
# COMPACT_ATOMS: atom_id res chain seq x y z
N GLY A 1 -9.14 1.12 -22.94
CA GLY A 1 -8.59 1.05 -24.32
C GLY A 1 -8.83 -0.34 -24.89
N ASN A 2 -8.26 -0.68 -26.05
CA ASN A 2 -8.28 -2.05 -26.60
C ASN A 2 -6.92 -2.60 -27.13
N PRO A 3 -5.72 -2.12 -26.71
CA PRO A 3 -4.48 -2.74 -27.16
C PRO A 3 -4.25 -4.10 -26.47
N GLY A 4 -3.66 -5.06 -27.19
CA GLY A 4 -3.33 -6.40 -26.66
C GLY A 4 -4.44 -7.43 -26.84
N ARG A 5 -4.39 -8.52 -26.06
CA ARG A 5 -5.40 -9.60 -26.10
C ARG A 5 -6.62 -9.20 -25.28
N SER A 6 -7.64 -8.70 -25.96
CA SER A 6 -8.88 -8.20 -25.37
C SER A 6 -10.06 -8.55 -26.28
N THR A 7 -11.22 -8.84 -25.68
CA THR A 7 -12.46 -9.11 -26.43
C THR A 7 -13.21 -7.84 -26.83
N GLY A 8 -12.85 -6.69 -26.24
CA GLY A 8 -13.48 -5.40 -26.52
C GLY A 8 -12.99 -4.31 -25.56
N PRO A 9 -13.37 -3.04 -25.75
CA PRO A 9 -12.84 -1.94 -24.95
C PRO A 9 -13.16 -2.05 -23.45
N HIS A 10 -12.14 -2.18 -22.60
CA HIS A 10 -12.29 -2.18 -21.14
C HIS A 10 -11.02 -1.64 -20.43
N LEU A 11 -11.08 -1.57 -19.11
CA LEU A 11 -9.95 -1.31 -18.22
C LEU A 11 -9.57 -2.62 -17.53
N HIS A 12 -8.32 -3.05 -17.69
CA HIS A 12 -7.75 -4.12 -16.88
C HIS A 12 -7.11 -3.49 -15.63
N TYR A 13 -7.58 -3.89 -14.45
CA TYR A 13 -7.11 -3.37 -13.18
C TYR A 13 -6.80 -4.52 -12.23
N GLU A 14 -5.59 -4.52 -11.70
CA GLU A 14 -5.10 -5.52 -10.75
C GLU A 14 -4.40 -4.84 -9.58
N VAL A 15 -4.46 -5.48 -8.41
CA VAL A 15 -3.75 -5.05 -7.22
C VAL A 15 -2.78 -6.16 -6.84
N TRP A 16 -1.52 -5.78 -6.63
CA TRP A 16 -0.45 -6.69 -6.29
C TRP A 16 0.14 -6.31 -4.94
N VAL A 17 0.24 -7.28 -4.01
CA VAL A 17 0.87 -7.10 -2.70
C VAL A 17 1.93 -8.19 -2.56
N ASN A 18 3.18 -7.81 -2.32
CA ASN A 18 4.30 -8.76 -2.17
C ASN A 18 4.39 -9.78 -3.34
N GLN A 19 4.28 -9.29 -4.58
CA GLN A 19 4.29 -10.09 -5.81
C GLN A 19 3.12 -11.08 -5.98
N GLN A 20 2.05 -10.93 -5.19
CA GLN A 20 0.84 -11.74 -5.31
C GLN A 20 -0.34 -10.88 -5.73
N ALA A 21 -1.06 -11.31 -6.77
CA ALA A 21 -2.31 -10.69 -7.18
C ALA A 21 -3.37 -10.92 -6.10
N VAL A 22 -4.01 -9.85 -5.66
CA VAL A 22 -5.09 -9.87 -4.65
C VAL A 22 -6.38 -9.32 -5.24
N ASN A 23 -7.52 -9.76 -4.71
CA ASN A 23 -8.82 -9.25 -5.14
C ASN A 23 -8.94 -7.75 -4.78
N PRO A 24 -9.06 -6.84 -5.76
CA PRO A 24 -9.09 -5.40 -5.51
C PRO A 24 -10.29 -4.94 -4.67
N LEU A 25 -11.40 -5.67 -4.68
CA LEU A 25 -12.62 -5.30 -3.97
C LEU A 25 -12.57 -5.67 -2.48
N THR A 26 -11.76 -6.66 -2.11
CA THR A 26 -11.71 -7.21 -0.75
C THR A 26 -10.35 -7.02 -0.08
N ALA A 27 -9.32 -6.60 -0.83
CA ALA A 27 -8.01 -6.32 -0.27
C ALA A 27 -8.11 -5.22 0.80
N LYS A 28 -7.54 -5.49 1.97
CA LYS A 28 -7.39 -4.49 3.03
C LYS A 28 -6.25 -3.54 2.66
N LEU A 29 -6.58 -2.57 1.82
CA LEU A 29 -5.67 -1.51 1.44
C LEU A 29 -5.66 -0.40 2.50
N PRO A 30 -4.51 0.23 2.77
CA PRO A 30 -4.45 1.36 3.67
C PRO A 30 -5.38 2.46 3.15
N ARG A 31 -6.36 2.83 3.97
CA ARG A 31 -7.23 3.98 3.70
C ARG A 31 -6.52 5.24 4.20
N THR A 32 -6.84 6.39 3.62
CA THR A 32 -6.22 7.71 3.90
C THR A 32 -6.46 8.26 5.30
N GLU A 33 -6.94 7.42 6.23
CA GLU A 33 -7.13 7.80 7.62
C GLU A 33 -5.77 7.84 8.32
N GLY A 34 -5.44 8.98 8.91
CA GLY A 34 -4.19 9.13 9.65
C GLY A 34 -4.16 8.25 10.89
N LEU A 35 -2.96 7.88 11.35
CA LEU A 35 -2.81 7.16 12.62
C LEU A 35 -3.35 8.02 13.77
N THR A 36 -4.23 7.46 14.58
CA THR A 36 -4.82 8.15 15.75
C THR A 36 -4.59 7.35 17.04
N GLY A 37 -4.80 8.00 18.19
CA GLY A 37 -4.76 7.35 19.50
C GLY A 37 -3.48 6.55 19.77
N LYS A 38 -3.66 5.26 20.09
CA LYS A 38 -2.58 4.32 20.41
C LYS A 38 -1.64 4.10 19.23
N ASP A 39 -2.16 3.92 18.02
CA ASP A 39 -1.37 3.60 16.84
C ASP A 39 -0.39 4.72 16.49
N ARG A 40 -0.81 5.98 16.66
CA ARG A 40 0.08 7.14 16.48
C ARG A 40 1.22 7.15 17.50
N LYS A 41 0.92 6.85 18.76
CA LYS A 41 1.91 6.83 19.84
C LYS A 41 2.94 5.72 19.61
N ASP A 42 2.47 4.53 19.25
CA ASP A 42 3.31 3.36 19.01
C ASP A 42 4.21 3.60 17.77
N TYR A 43 3.68 4.20 16.70
CA TYR A 43 4.45 4.60 15.53
C TYR A 43 5.56 5.61 15.86
N LEU A 44 5.26 6.66 16.64
CA LEU A 44 6.26 7.65 17.03
C LEU A 44 7.38 7.05 17.90
N ALA A 45 7.06 6.07 18.74
CA ALA A 45 8.06 5.34 19.51
C ALA A 45 9.01 4.55 18.60
N GLN A 46 8.46 3.85 17.59
CA GLN A 46 9.25 3.12 16.60
C GLN A 46 10.15 4.05 15.78
N VAL A 47 9.61 5.19 15.33
CA VAL A 47 10.39 6.20 14.60
C VAL A 47 11.58 6.69 15.42
N LYS A 48 11.41 6.93 16.73
CA LYS A 48 12.50 7.37 17.61
C LYS A 48 13.64 6.35 17.70
N GLU A 49 13.34 5.07 17.60
CA GLU A 49 14.33 3.99 17.64
C GLU A 49 15.08 3.84 16.32
N VAL A 50 14.38 3.99 15.18
CA VAL A 50 14.93 3.75 13.84
C VAL A 50 15.63 4.98 13.26
N MET A 51 15.16 6.20 13.58
CA MET A 51 15.71 7.45 13.03
C MET A 51 17.22 7.62 13.21
N PRO A 52 17.86 7.27 14.36
CA PRO A 52 19.31 7.37 14.51
C PRO A 52 20.12 6.42 13.61
N GLN A 53 19.49 5.34 13.12
CA GLN A 53 20.12 4.31 12.29
C GLN A 53 20.05 4.66 10.79
N LEU A 54 19.13 5.54 10.41
CA LEU A 54 18.97 6.08 9.06
C LEU A 54 19.97 7.21 8.83
N ARG A 55 21.27 6.91 8.88
CA ARG A 55 22.28 7.78 8.30
C ARG A 55 22.38 7.48 6.81
N PHE A 56 22.02 8.48 6.01
CA PHE A 56 22.28 8.47 4.59
C PHE A 56 23.60 9.21 4.39
N ASP A 57 24.65 8.46 4.10
CA ASP A 57 25.93 9.00 3.62
C ASP A 57 25.79 9.52 2.17
#